data_AF-A0A9N7YA42-F1
#
_entry.id   AF-A0A9N7YA42-F1
#
_cell.length_a   1.000
_cell.length_b   1.000
_cell.length_c   1.000
_cell.angle_alpha   90.00
_cell.angle_beta   90.00
_cell.angle_gamma   90.00
#
_symmetry.space_group_name_H-M   'P 1'
#
loop_
_entity.id
_entity.type
_entity.pdbx_description
1 polymer ?
#
loop_
_entity_poly.entity_id
_entity_poly.type
_entity_poly.pdbx_seq_one_letter_code
_entity_poly.pdbx_strand_id
1 'polypeptide(L)'
;MAGEEERGVVRVRVKKCDGMLPMEFRSFAVDPQITSLEVLQHILIRAFDLNGKRSFGISYLSRDRSGAEMYQSLVSDWDLDVAFVSAAKTYLQLKMDIKPSEDSPVMEDWDIISPKDVIGSEQLLAERTRSLAAAALPFTQSLLSQMGRTLSKVQQALSWSYGEEIKPFKPPLSDAEFHSYLNGQGQLTRPEELRLRIYHGGVEPSLRKVVWRYLLNLYPDGLSGQERMDYMKRKTREYDQLKREWTARVSHEDLEFIRGNVLKDVLRTDRAHPYYAGSEDSPHLTALTDLLTTFAITHPQISYCQGMSDIASPILAVMDNEAHAFICFCGIMKRLEGNFCPDGSLMSIKFQHLKLLLQYSDPEFYSYLVSRGADDLFFCYRWLLLELKREFAFDDALRMLEVTWSSLPPDPPETEVELLGPPLDADETVTYKDKTVETFLRDDKEQKEKQRRRHMLRPSREEADASRNAVIKQKDGQNRPLVVWQQVIHQQSSFARQQISKHRS
;
A
#
# COMPACT_ATOMS: atom_id res chain seq x y z
N MET A 1 -36.40 6.14 -31.58
CA MET A 1 -35.03 5.90 -32.08
C MET A 1 -34.44 7.24 -32.48
N ALA A 2 -33.67 7.84 -31.57
CA ALA A 2 -32.82 9.01 -31.80
C ALA A 2 -31.46 8.65 -31.17
N GLY A 3 -30.39 8.86 -31.93
CA GLY A 3 -29.09 8.24 -31.71
C GLY A 3 -28.41 8.61 -30.40
N GLU A 4 -27.76 7.60 -29.80
CA GLU A 4 -26.73 7.77 -28.78
C GLU A 4 -25.50 8.42 -29.45
N GLU A 5 -25.45 9.75 -29.45
CA GLU A 5 -24.17 10.44 -29.64
C GLU A 5 -23.29 10.11 -28.42
N GLU A 6 -22.11 9.52 -28.65
CA GLU A 6 -21.06 9.41 -27.63
C GLU A 6 -20.73 10.82 -27.10
N ARG A 7 -21.30 11.17 -25.95
CA ARG A 7 -20.94 12.41 -25.26
C ARG A 7 -19.60 12.18 -24.60
N GLY A 8 -18.57 12.85 -25.10
CA GLY A 8 -17.28 12.96 -24.41
C GLY A 8 -17.40 13.66 -23.05
N VAL A 9 -16.26 13.94 -22.42
CA VAL A 9 -16.17 14.53 -21.08
C VAL A 9 -17.12 15.72 -20.88
N VAL A 10 -18.01 15.62 -19.88
CA VAL A 10 -18.95 16.67 -19.51
C VAL A 10 -18.33 17.59 -18.47
N ARG A 11 -18.29 18.89 -18.75
CA ARG A 11 -17.87 19.89 -17.75
C ARG A 11 -18.99 20.09 -16.73
N VAL A 12 -18.67 20.02 -15.44
CA VAL A 12 -19.59 20.21 -14.33
C VAL A 12 -19.23 21.49 -13.59
N ARG A 13 -20.21 22.35 -13.35
CA ARG A 13 -20.10 23.53 -12.49
C ARG A 13 -20.98 23.33 -11.27
N VAL A 14 -20.41 23.48 -10.09
CA VAL A 14 -21.12 23.22 -8.83
C VAL A 14 -21.18 24.48 -8.01
N LYS A 15 -22.39 24.83 -7.57
CA LYS A 15 -22.67 25.89 -6.60
C LYS A 15 -22.97 25.27 -5.24
N LYS A 16 -22.13 25.53 -4.25
CA LYS A 16 -22.34 25.10 -2.85
C LYS A 16 -23.11 26.18 -2.09
N CYS A 17 -24.20 25.76 -1.46
CA CYS A 17 -25.04 26.56 -0.58
C CYS A 17 -24.98 25.96 0.83
N ASP A 18 -24.41 26.71 1.77
CA ASP A 18 -24.22 26.29 3.16
C ASP A 18 -24.87 27.32 4.10
N GLY A 19 -26.21 27.37 4.07
CA GLY A 19 -27.01 28.29 4.87
C GLY A 19 -26.58 29.76 4.74
N MET A 20 -26.05 30.31 5.83
CA MET A 20 -25.66 31.73 5.96
C MET A 20 -24.22 32.03 5.48
N LEU A 21 -23.47 31.02 5.02
CA LEU A 21 -22.11 31.21 4.52
C LEU A 21 -22.09 31.69 3.06
N PRO A 22 -21.04 32.44 2.64
CA PRO A 22 -20.90 32.89 1.27
C PRO A 22 -20.83 31.73 0.28
N MET A 23 -21.47 31.91 -0.88
CA MET A 23 -21.58 30.87 -1.91
C MET A 23 -20.21 30.52 -2.52
N GLU A 24 -19.90 29.22 -2.60
CA GLU A 24 -18.68 28.71 -3.20
C GLU A 24 -18.95 28.05 -4.55
N PHE A 25 -18.04 28.22 -5.51
CA PHE A 25 -18.13 27.63 -6.85
C PHE A 25 -16.91 26.76 -7.15
N ARG A 26 -17.16 25.57 -7.71
CA ARG A 26 -16.12 24.68 -8.26
C ARG A 26 -16.49 24.23 -9.66
N SER A 27 -15.49 23.88 -10.45
CA SER A 27 -15.69 23.32 -11.79
C SER A 27 -14.70 22.20 -12.04
N PHE A 28 -15.18 21.11 -12.61
CA PHE A 28 -14.39 19.93 -12.97
C PHE A 28 -15.02 19.27 -14.19
N ALA A 29 -14.43 18.18 -14.65
CA ALA A 29 -14.90 17.45 -15.81
C ALA A 29 -15.09 15.98 -15.42
N VAL A 30 -16.18 15.37 -15.88
CA VAL A 30 -16.53 13.97 -15.59
C VAL A 30 -16.84 13.24 -16.88
N ASP A 31 -16.54 11.95 -16.89
CA ASP A 31 -16.92 11.07 -17.99
C ASP A 31 -18.24 10.37 -17.61
N PRO A 32 -19.35 10.65 -18.33
CA PRO A 32 -20.64 10.03 -18.04
C PRO A 32 -20.63 8.50 -18.08
N GLN A 33 -19.70 7.87 -18.80
CA GLN A 33 -19.67 6.41 -18.94
C GLN A 33 -19.12 5.67 -17.71
N ILE A 34 -18.41 6.37 -16.83
CA ILE A 34 -17.74 5.78 -15.66
C ILE A 34 -18.06 6.49 -14.34
N THR A 35 -18.84 7.57 -14.38
CA THR A 35 -19.17 8.38 -13.20
C THR A 35 -20.56 8.04 -12.70
N SER A 36 -20.65 7.14 -11.73
CA SER A 36 -21.89 6.94 -10.95
C SER A 36 -22.13 8.11 -9.97
N LEU A 37 -23.33 8.18 -9.41
CA LEU A 37 -23.73 9.14 -8.39
C LEU A 37 -22.84 9.03 -7.16
N GLU A 38 -22.48 7.82 -6.73
CA GLU A 38 -21.56 7.60 -5.61
C GLU A 38 -20.17 8.18 -5.92
N VAL A 39 -19.64 7.94 -7.12
CA VAL A 39 -18.37 8.51 -7.57
C VAL A 39 -18.46 10.04 -7.63
N LEU A 40 -19.56 10.59 -8.15
CA LEU A 40 -19.81 12.04 -8.19
C LEU A 40 -19.87 12.65 -6.78
N GLN A 41 -20.53 11.98 -5.83
CA GLN A 41 -20.57 12.41 -4.42
C GLN A 41 -19.16 12.44 -3.81
N HIS A 42 -18.34 11.42 -4.06
CA HIS A 42 -16.94 11.42 -3.61
C HIS A 42 -16.11 12.54 -4.23
N ILE A 43 -16.32 12.85 -5.51
CA ILE A 43 -15.67 13.98 -6.19
C ILE A 43 -16.10 15.30 -5.52
N LEU A 44 -17.38 15.48 -5.21
CA LEU A 44 -17.91 16.68 -4.57
C LEU A 44 -17.38 16.86 -3.14
N ILE A 45 -17.32 15.77 -2.36
CA ILE A 45 -16.74 15.76 -1.01
C ILE A 45 -15.29 16.23 -1.05
N ARG A 46 -14.51 15.74 -2.02
CA ARG A 46 -13.11 16.15 -2.22
C ARG A 46 -12.98 17.57 -2.77
N ALA A 47 -13.86 17.99 -3.67
CA ALA A 47 -13.77 19.31 -4.33
C ALA A 47 -14.11 20.48 -3.38
N PHE A 48 -14.91 20.24 -2.35
CA PHE A 48 -15.36 21.25 -1.38
C PHE A 48 -14.87 20.97 0.06
N ASP A 49 -13.92 20.05 0.22
CA ASP A 49 -13.31 19.69 1.50
C ASP A 49 -14.34 19.39 2.61
N LEU A 50 -15.39 18.62 2.27
CA LEU A 50 -16.43 18.26 3.22
C LEU A 50 -15.93 17.19 4.19
N ASN A 51 -15.67 17.57 5.44
CA ASN A 51 -15.37 16.64 6.52
C ASN A 51 -16.63 15.83 6.86
N GLY A 52 -16.57 14.49 6.76
CA GLY A 52 -17.66 13.48 6.81
C GLY A 52 -18.69 13.50 7.96
N LYS A 53 -19.24 14.67 8.31
CA LYS A 53 -20.30 14.90 9.30
C LYS A 53 -21.45 15.75 8.73
N ARG A 54 -21.46 16.03 7.42
CA ARG A 54 -22.52 16.84 6.79
C ARG A 54 -23.15 16.05 5.66
N SER A 55 -24.43 15.70 5.81
CA SER A 55 -25.23 15.21 4.71
C SER A 55 -25.55 16.39 3.78
N PHE A 56 -25.43 16.18 2.47
CA PHE A 56 -25.71 17.21 1.48
C PHE A 56 -26.63 16.67 0.40
N GLY A 57 -27.56 17.51 -0.04
CA GLY A 57 -28.39 17.23 -1.21
C GLY A 57 -27.68 17.71 -2.47
N ILE A 58 -27.84 16.97 -3.57
CA ILE A 58 -27.41 17.39 -4.90
C ILE A 58 -28.65 17.66 -5.73
N SER A 59 -28.65 18.74 -6.51
CA SER A 59 -29.66 19.02 -7.51
C SER A 59 -29.03 19.51 -8.80
N TYR A 60 -29.61 19.21 -9.95
CA TYR A 60 -29.12 19.67 -11.25
C TYR A 60 -30.09 20.66 -11.88
N LEU A 61 -29.56 21.62 -12.65
CA LEU A 61 -30.37 22.60 -13.37
C LEU A 61 -30.95 21.98 -14.64
N SER A 62 -32.28 21.97 -14.74
CA SER A 62 -33.03 21.48 -15.90
C SER A 62 -33.94 22.58 -16.44
N ARG A 63 -34.33 22.47 -17.72
CA ARG A 63 -35.25 23.41 -18.38
C ARG A 63 -36.55 22.69 -18.71
N ASP A 64 -37.68 23.26 -18.28
CA ASP A 64 -38.99 22.70 -18.59
C ASP A 64 -39.43 23.01 -20.04
N ARG A 65 -40.60 22.50 -20.44
CA ARG A 65 -41.16 22.72 -21.79
C ARG A 65 -41.52 24.18 -22.09
N SER A 66 -41.59 25.04 -21.06
CA SER A 66 -41.84 26.48 -21.19
C SER A 66 -40.54 27.31 -21.24
N GLY A 67 -39.38 26.67 -21.07
CA GLY A 67 -38.06 27.30 -21.05
C GLY A 67 -37.65 27.85 -19.68
N ALA A 68 -38.43 27.59 -18.62
CA ALA A 68 -38.11 28.00 -17.27
C ALA A 68 -37.04 27.08 -16.67
N GLU A 69 -36.07 27.68 -15.97
CA GLU A 69 -34.98 26.95 -15.31
C GLU A 69 -35.41 26.51 -13.90
N MET A 70 -35.33 25.21 -13.64
CA MET A 70 -35.69 24.60 -12.36
C MET A 70 -34.61 23.62 -11.90
N TYR A 71 -34.30 23.62 -10.60
CA TYR A 71 -33.42 22.61 -10.00
C TYR A 71 -34.21 21.34 -9.66
N GLN A 72 -33.72 20.19 -10.11
CA GLN A 72 -34.26 18.87 -9.81
C GLN A 72 -33.30 18.09 -8.91
N SER A 73 -33.84 17.36 -7.92
CA SER A 73 -33.01 16.57 -7.00
C SER A 73 -32.34 15.41 -7.74
N LEU A 74 -31.10 15.13 -7.38
CA LEU A 74 -30.30 14.06 -7.97
C LEU A 74 -30.10 12.98 -6.89
N VAL A 75 -30.90 11.90 -6.95
CA VAL A 75 -30.99 10.88 -5.89
C VAL A 75 -30.62 9.46 -6.36
N SER A 76 -30.49 9.26 -7.67
CA SER A 76 -30.13 7.98 -8.28
C SER A 76 -29.21 8.16 -9.49
N ASP A 77 -28.57 7.07 -9.94
CA ASP A 77 -27.81 7.04 -11.20
C ASP A 77 -28.68 7.36 -12.42
N TRP A 78 -29.97 6.99 -12.37
CA TRP A 78 -30.92 7.35 -13.42
C TRP A 78 -31.12 8.87 -13.53
N ASP A 79 -31.20 9.58 -12.40
CA ASP A 79 -31.29 11.05 -12.39
C ASP A 79 -30.01 11.69 -12.91
N LEU A 80 -28.85 11.06 -12.64
CA LEU A 80 -27.55 11.51 -13.12
C LEU A 80 -27.43 11.38 -14.64
N ASP A 81 -27.91 10.27 -15.20
CA ASP A 81 -27.98 10.09 -16.66
C ASP A 81 -28.90 11.14 -17.30
N VAL A 82 -30.06 11.39 -16.72
CA VAL A 82 -30.98 12.45 -17.18
C VAL A 82 -30.32 13.84 -17.05
N ALA A 83 -29.54 14.09 -15.99
CA ALA A 83 -28.78 15.32 -15.81
C ALA A 83 -27.70 15.48 -16.90
N PHE A 84 -26.97 14.42 -17.23
CA PHE A 84 -26.00 14.43 -18.32
C PHE A 84 -26.66 14.67 -19.68
N VAL A 85 -27.83 14.07 -19.92
CA VAL A 85 -28.59 14.25 -21.17
C VAL A 85 -29.15 15.67 -21.29
N SER A 86 -29.64 16.25 -20.19
CA SER A 86 -30.26 17.58 -20.14
C SER A 86 -29.24 18.74 -20.08
N ALA A 87 -27.97 18.47 -19.76
CA ALA A 87 -26.91 19.49 -19.77
C ALA A 87 -26.75 20.13 -21.16
N ALA A 88 -27.11 21.41 -21.28
CA ALA A 88 -27.05 22.15 -22.55
C ALA A 88 -25.60 22.53 -22.91
N LYS A 89 -24.94 21.70 -23.73
CA LYS A 89 -23.72 21.90 -24.56
C LYS A 89 -22.50 22.69 -24.03
N THR A 90 -22.51 23.25 -22.84
CA THR A 90 -21.40 24.06 -22.29
C THR A 90 -20.96 23.61 -20.89
N TYR A 91 -21.90 23.26 -20.01
CA TYR A 91 -21.63 22.59 -18.74
C TYR A 91 -22.92 22.06 -18.09
N LEU A 92 -22.81 20.98 -17.31
CA LEU A 92 -23.80 20.53 -16.34
C LEU A 92 -23.71 21.43 -15.10
N GLN A 93 -24.81 22.02 -14.67
CA GLN A 93 -24.84 22.88 -13.48
C GLN A 93 -25.49 22.14 -12.31
N LEU A 94 -24.72 21.94 -11.25
CA LEU A 94 -25.16 21.31 -10.01
C LEU A 94 -25.26 22.35 -8.89
N LYS A 95 -26.21 22.13 -8.00
CA LYS A 95 -26.38 22.82 -6.73
C LYS A 95 -26.20 21.81 -5.60
N MET A 96 -25.36 22.15 -4.64
CA MET A 96 -25.08 21.34 -3.47
C MET A 96 -25.60 22.07 -2.24
N ASP A 97 -26.59 21.50 -1.55
CA ASP A 97 -27.19 22.08 -0.35
C ASP A 97 -26.73 21.30 0.89
N ILE A 98 -25.95 21.96 1.75
CA ILE A 98 -25.47 21.38 3.01
C ILE A 98 -26.59 21.41 4.05
N LYS A 99 -26.94 20.25 4.63
CA LYS A 99 -27.89 20.21 5.76
C LYS A 99 -27.16 20.55 7.07
N PRO A 100 -27.72 21.45 7.92
CA PRO A 100 -27.19 21.67 9.26
C PRO A 100 -27.42 20.41 10.11
N SER A 101 -26.40 19.97 10.86
CA SER A 101 -26.48 18.79 11.72
C SER A 101 -27.27 19.12 13.00
N GLU A 102 -28.44 18.51 13.18
CA GLU A 102 -29.08 18.40 14.49
C GLU A 102 -28.50 17.19 15.23
N ASP A 103 -28.07 17.40 16.48
CA ASP A 103 -27.51 16.38 17.36
C ASP A 103 -28.62 15.52 18.01
N SER A 104 -28.26 14.25 18.24
CA SER A 104 -28.78 13.32 19.27
C SER A 104 -29.91 12.32 18.88
N PRO A 105 -30.11 11.21 19.62
CA PRO A 105 -29.32 9.98 19.54
C PRO A 105 -30.23 8.74 19.45
N VAL A 106 -30.14 7.88 18.43
CA VAL A 106 -30.82 6.57 18.47
C VAL A 106 -30.05 5.52 17.68
N MET A 107 -29.54 4.55 18.43
CA MET A 107 -29.51 3.10 18.20
C MET A 107 -29.22 2.54 16.80
N GLU A 108 -28.19 1.69 16.79
CA GLU A 108 -27.96 0.46 16.00
C GLU A 108 -29.04 0.06 14.98
N ASP A 109 -28.58 -0.24 13.76
CA ASP A 109 -28.83 -1.54 13.11
C ASP A 109 -27.99 -1.59 11.81
N TRP A 110 -26.80 -2.18 11.93
CA TRP A 110 -26.15 -2.84 10.81
C TRP A 110 -26.66 -4.27 10.82
N ASP A 111 -27.28 -4.74 9.73
CA ASP A 111 -27.23 -6.16 9.37
C ASP A 111 -27.61 -6.47 7.91
N ILE A 112 -26.67 -7.17 7.26
CA ILE A 112 -26.83 -8.35 6.39
C ILE A 112 -27.47 -8.20 4.99
N ILE A 113 -26.70 -8.57 3.95
CA ILE A 113 -27.21 -9.39 2.84
C ILE A 113 -26.33 -10.64 2.66
N SER A 114 -27.04 -11.77 2.51
CA SER A 114 -26.63 -13.18 2.57
C SER A 114 -26.03 -13.72 1.25
N PRO A 115 -25.20 -14.79 1.28
CA PRO A 115 -24.50 -15.37 0.11
C PRO A 115 -25.37 -16.09 -0.95
N LYS A 116 -26.68 -15.82 -1.06
CA LYS A 116 -27.57 -16.63 -1.92
C LYS A 116 -27.79 -16.13 -3.35
N ASP A 117 -27.22 -15.00 -3.78
CA ASP A 117 -27.56 -14.42 -5.09
C ASP A 117 -26.52 -14.53 -6.20
N VAL A 118 -25.53 -15.44 -6.14
CA VAL A 118 -24.77 -15.78 -7.36
C VAL A 118 -24.30 -17.25 -7.38
N ILE A 119 -25.21 -18.17 -7.68
CA ILE A 119 -24.85 -19.41 -8.38
C ILE A 119 -25.79 -19.53 -9.59
N GLY A 120 -25.21 -19.52 -10.79
CA GLY A 120 -25.94 -19.72 -12.03
C GLY A 120 -25.08 -19.65 -13.28
N SER A 121 -24.43 -20.79 -13.59
CA SER A 121 -24.13 -21.25 -14.95
C SER A 121 -22.85 -20.77 -15.65
N GLU A 122 -21.77 -21.48 -15.36
CA GLU A 122 -20.82 -21.94 -16.38
C GLU A 122 -21.55 -22.83 -17.40
N GLN A 123 -21.92 -22.30 -18.56
CA GLN A 123 -22.08 -23.03 -19.83
C GLN A 123 -22.34 -22.00 -20.93
N LEU A 124 -21.60 -22.12 -22.05
CA LEU A 124 -21.62 -21.31 -23.29
C LEU A 124 -20.36 -20.47 -23.59
N LEU A 125 -19.16 -21.03 -23.33
CA LEU A 125 -17.87 -20.44 -23.72
C LEU A 125 -17.24 -21.09 -24.97
N ALA A 126 -18.01 -21.70 -25.87
CA ALA A 126 -17.45 -22.40 -27.04
C ALA A 126 -17.90 -21.93 -28.44
N GLU A 127 -18.87 -21.01 -28.57
CA GLU A 127 -19.44 -20.70 -29.90
C GLU A 127 -19.28 -19.26 -30.41
N ARG A 128 -18.65 -18.35 -29.67
CA ARG A 128 -18.52 -16.95 -30.13
C ARG A 128 -17.12 -16.49 -30.55
N THR A 129 -16.12 -17.36 -30.49
CA THR A 129 -14.73 -17.04 -30.85
C THR A 129 -14.43 -17.08 -32.36
N ARG A 130 -15.44 -17.19 -33.23
CA ARG A 130 -15.22 -17.23 -34.70
C ARG A 130 -15.89 -16.12 -35.52
N SER A 131 -16.59 -15.16 -34.92
CA SER A 131 -17.40 -14.20 -35.72
C SER A 131 -17.06 -12.71 -35.58
N LEU A 132 -15.97 -12.32 -34.91
CA LEU A 132 -15.61 -10.89 -34.75
C LEU A 132 -14.21 -10.53 -35.26
N ALA A 133 -13.57 -11.42 -36.04
CA ALA A 133 -12.28 -11.12 -36.68
C ALA A 133 -12.42 -10.34 -38.01
N ALA A 134 -13.61 -9.87 -38.38
CA ALA A 134 -13.84 -9.26 -39.69
C ALA A 134 -14.78 -8.05 -39.60
N ALA A 135 -14.35 -6.97 -38.96
CA ALA A 135 -14.80 -5.60 -39.25
C ALA A 135 -14.14 -4.58 -38.30
N ALA A 136 -12.82 -4.42 -38.38
CA ALA A 136 -12.15 -3.28 -37.75
C ALA A 136 -11.04 -2.79 -38.67
N LEU A 137 -11.32 -1.72 -39.41
CA LEU A 137 -10.46 -0.58 -39.79
C LEU A 137 -11.21 0.21 -40.88
N PRO A 138 -11.37 1.54 -40.77
CA PRO A 138 -10.32 2.46 -40.34
C PRO A 138 -10.80 3.60 -39.40
N PHE A 139 -10.43 3.56 -38.12
CA PHE A 139 -10.31 4.77 -37.29
C PHE A 139 -9.23 4.68 -36.20
N THR A 140 -8.48 3.58 -36.11
CA THR A 140 -7.46 3.38 -35.06
C THR A 140 -6.08 3.96 -35.37
N GLN A 141 -5.89 4.69 -36.48
CA GLN A 141 -4.56 5.21 -36.83
C GLN A 141 -4.17 6.52 -36.13
N SER A 142 -5.11 7.35 -35.68
CA SER A 142 -4.76 8.68 -35.14
C SER A 142 -4.52 8.68 -33.62
N LEU A 143 -5.29 7.93 -32.83
CA LEU A 143 -5.18 7.93 -31.36
C LEU A 143 -4.05 7.03 -30.83
N LEU A 144 -3.71 5.95 -31.55
CA LEU A 144 -2.50 5.16 -31.26
C LEU A 144 -1.21 5.98 -31.47
N SER A 145 -1.23 7.01 -32.32
CA SER A 145 -0.06 7.85 -32.58
C SER A 145 0.25 8.86 -31.47
N GLN A 146 -0.75 9.24 -30.66
CA GLN A 146 -0.59 10.17 -29.54
C GLN A 146 -0.35 9.43 -28.22
N MET A 147 -1.06 8.34 -27.93
CA MET A 147 -0.73 7.49 -26.77
C MET A 147 0.58 6.73 -26.98
N GLY A 148 0.94 6.40 -28.23
CA GLY A 148 2.25 5.88 -28.58
C GLY A 148 3.39 6.85 -28.32
N ARG A 149 3.16 8.18 -28.33
CA ARG A 149 4.18 9.18 -28.00
C ARG A 149 4.34 9.39 -26.50
N THR A 150 3.27 9.28 -25.72
CA THR A 150 3.34 9.38 -24.25
C THR A 150 3.84 8.08 -23.62
N LEU A 151 3.39 6.91 -24.12
CA LEU A 151 3.99 5.62 -23.80
C LEU A 151 5.42 5.54 -24.32
N SER A 152 5.74 6.02 -25.52
CA SER A 152 7.15 6.08 -25.96
C SER A 152 7.95 7.01 -25.08
N LYS A 153 7.43 8.13 -24.58
CA LYS A 153 8.16 9.02 -23.65
C LYS A 153 8.32 8.41 -22.25
N VAL A 154 7.33 7.68 -21.75
CA VAL A 154 7.45 6.93 -20.48
C VAL A 154 8.37 5.72 -20.66
N GLN A 155 8.32 5.06 -21.81
CA GLN A 155 9.22 3.98 -22.19
C GLN A 155 10.62 4.50 -22.52
N GLN A 156 10.77 5.76 -22.96
CA GLN A 156 12.01 6.52 -23.21
C GLN A 156 12.58 7.15 -21.93
N ALA A 157 11.74 7.46 -20.95
CA ALA A 157 12.14 7.91 -19.61
C ALA A 157 12.46 6.73 -18.68
N LEU A 158 11.80 5.58 -18.88
CA LEU A 158 12.14 4.30 -18.25
C LEU A 158 13.29 3.58 -18.98
N SER A 159 13.54 3.89 -20.26
CA SER A 159 14.84 3.59 -20.88
C SER A 159 15.81 4.69 -20.54
N TRP A 160 16.28 4.60 -19.29
CA TRP A 160 17.63 5.07 -18.96
C TRP A 160 18.55 4.59 -20.07
N SER A 161 19.20 5.51 -20.79
CA SER A 161 20.11 5.18 -21.87
C SER A 161 21.40 4.57 -21.30
N TYR A 162 21.33 3.34 -20.81
CA TYR A 162 22.47 2.45 -20.88
C TYR A 162 22.41 1.83 -22.27
N GLY A 163 23.40 2.15 -23.11
CA GLY A 163 23.64 1.45 -24.37
C GLY A 163 24.15 0.02 -24.13
N GLU A 164 23.50 -0.72 -23.24
CA GLU A 164 23.63 -2.16 -23.07
C GLU A 164 22.32 -2.77 -23.53
N GLU A 165 22.40 -3.72 -24.47
CA GLU A 165 21.30 -4.57 -24.89
C GLU A 165 20.48 -5.00 -23.66
N ILE A 166 19.17 -4.73 -23.65
CA ILE A 166 18.27 -5.24 -22.60
C ILE A 166 18.34 -6.76 -22.70
N LYS A 167 19.23 -7.38 -21.91
CA LYS A 167 19.30 -8.83 -21.81
C LYS A 167 17.91 -9.32 -21.42
N PRO A 168 17.34 -10.30 -22.13
CA PRO A 168 16.06 -10.86 -21.74
C PRO A 168 16.15 -11.31 -20.28
N PHE A 169 15.12 -11.03 -19.49
CA PHE A 169 15.06 -11.45 -18.09
C PHE A 169 15.43 -12.93 -18.00
N LYS A 170 16.31 -13.27 -17.07
CA LYS A 170 16.67 -14.68 -16.88
C LYS A 170 15.39 -15.45 -16.54
N PRO A 171 15.26 -16.72 -16.97
CA PRO A 171 14.16 -17.55 -16.49
C PRO A 171 14.20 -17.64 -14.94
N PRO A 172 13.07 -17.95 -14.29
CA PRO A 172 13.07 -18.22 -12.86
C PRO A 172 14.14 -19.24 -12.47
N LEU A 173 14.73 -19.08 -11.29
CA LEU A 173 15.69 -20.04 -10.73
C LEU A 173 15.02 -21.41 -10.63
N SER A 174 15.61 -22.41 -11.28
CA SER A 174 15.12 -23.80 -11.28
C SER A 174 15.74 -24.63 -10.16
N ASP A 175 15.13 -25.77 -9.85
CA ASP A 175 15.62 -26.70 -8.83
C ASP A 175 17.06 -27.16 -9.11
N ALA A 176 17.36 -27.58 -10.33
CA ALA A 176 18.71 -28.01 -10.72
C ALA A 176 19.75 -26.89 -10.57
N GLU A 177 19.38 -25.65 -10.91
CA GLU A 177 20.28 -24.51 -10.76
C GLU A 177 20.49 -24.16 -9.28
N PHE A 178 19.43 -24.20 -8.46
CA PHE A 178 19.53 -23.98 -7.02
C PHE A 178 20.47 -24.97 -6.34
N HIS A 179 20.42 -26.24 -6.71
CA HIS A 179 21.34 -27.28 -6.18
C HIS A 179 22.81 -26.98 -6.48
N SER A 180 23.14 -26.24 -7.55
CA SER A 180 24.52 -25.84 -7.86
C SER A 180 25.11 -24.80 -6.87
N TYR A 181 24.25 -24.15 -6.08
CA TYR A 181 24.67 -23.24 -5.01
C TYR A 181 24.89 -23.97 -3.68
N LEU A 182 24.55 -25.25 -3.60
CA LEU A 182 24.72 -26.08 -2.42
C LEU A 182 25.94 -26.99 -2.56
N ASN A 183 26.66 -27.22 -1.48
CA ASN A 183 27.70 -28.25 -1.45
C ASN A 183 27.10 -29.66 -1.20
N GLY A 184 27.94 -30.69 -1.14
CA GLY A 184 27.51 -32.07 -0.89
C GLY A 184 26.82 -32.32 0.47
N GLN A 185 26.90 -31.38 1.42
CA GLN A 185 26.19 -31.41 2.70
C GLN A 185 24.90 -30.57 2.68
N GLY A 186 24.56 -29.93 1.56
CA GLY A 186 23.41 -29.05 1.43
C GLY A 186 23.59 -27.67 2.06
N GLN A 187 24.83 -27.24 2.33
CA GLN A 187 25.15 -25.89 2.81
C GLN A 187 25.22 -24.92 1.62
N LEU A 188 24.72 -23.69 1.81
CA LEU A 188 24.79 -22.65 0.79
C LEU A 188 26.19 -22.05 0.74
N THR A 189 26.89 -22.20 -0.39
CA THR A 189 28.30 -21.76 -0.52
C THR A 189 28.47 -20.39 -1.15
N ARG A 190 27.49 -19.94 -1.94
CA ARG A 190 27.55 -18.69 -2.74
C ARG A 190 26.27 -17.86 -2.57
N PRO A 191 25.99 -17.33 -1.36
CA PRO A 191 24.73 -16.64 -1.06
C PRO A 191 24.54 -15.35 -1.86
N GLU A 192 25.60 -14.57 -2.09
CA GLU A 192 25.54 -13.34 -2.89
C GLU A 192 25.18 -13.62 -4.35
N GLU A 193 25.79 -14.63 -4.95
CA GLU A 193 25.51 -15.03 -6.34
C GLU A 193 24.09 -15.59 -6.50
N LEU A 194 23.59 -16.34 -5.49
CA LEU A 194 22.21 -16.81 -5.47
C LEU A 194 21.24 -15.63 -5.46
N ARG A 195 21.46 -14.63 -4.61
CA ARG A 195 20.63 -13.42 -4.56
C ARG A 195 20.68 -12.65 -5.88
N LEU A 196 21.85 -12.44 -6.46
CA LEU A 196 21.97 -11.80 -7.78
C LEU A 196 21.23 -12.59 -8.87
N ARG A 197 21.28 -13.93 -8.82
CA ARG A 197 20.55 -14.79 -9.75
C ARG A 197 19.04 -14.65 -9.62
N ILE A 198 18.53 -14.54 -8.40
CA ILE A 198 17.11 -14.31 -8.11
C ILE A 198 16.70 -12.91 -8.56
N TYR A 199 17.52 -11.88 -8.30
CA TYR A 199 17.27 -10.51 -8.73
C TYR A 199 17.02 -10.42 -10.25
N HIS A 200 17.76 -11.18 -11.05
CA HIS A 200 17.64 -11.16 -12.51
C HIS A 200 16.49 -12.02 -13.09
N GLY A 201 15.91 -12.95 -12.32
CA GLY A 201 14.98 -13.94 -12.90
C GLY A 201 13.80 -14.37 -12.02
N GLY A 202 13.80 -14.05 -10.73
CA GLY A 202 12.85 -14.58 -9.75
C GLY A 202 13.09 -16.06 -9.45
N VAL A 203 12.11 -16.67 -8.78
CA VAL A 203 12.17 -18.07 -8.31
C VAL A 203 11.03 -18.88 -8.93
N GLU A 204 11.32 -20.13 -9.31
CA GLU A 204 10.27 -21.06 -9.73
C GLU A 204 9.26 -21.29 -8.57
N PRO A 205 7.94 -21.35 -8.83
CA PRO A 205 6.93 -21.45 -7.76
C PRO A 205 7.16 -22.61 -6.77
N SER A 206 7.61 -23.76 -7.26
CA SER A 206 7.91 -24.96 -6.45
C SER A 206 9.04 -24.75 -5.45
N LEU A 207 9.99 -23.86 -5.76
CA LEU A 207 11.17 -23.58 -4.93
C LEU A 207 10.95 -22.50 -3.88
N ARG A 208 9.89 -21.69 -3.99
CA ARG A 208 9.66 -20.54 -3.09
C ARG A 208 9.71 -20.92 -1.61
N LYS A 209 9.07 -22.04 -1.24
CA LYS A 209 9.06 -22.59 0.13
C LYS A 209 10.46 -22.76 0.74
N VAL A 210 11.46 -23.06 -0.10
CA VAL A 210 12.85 -23.27 0.31
C VAL A 210 13.66 -21.98 0.17
N VAL A 211 13.60 -21.34 -0.99
CA VAL A 211 14.45 -20.18 -1.34
C VAL A 211 14.08 -18.94 -0.53
N TRP A 212 12.80 -18.71 -0.24
CA TRP A 212 12.37 -17.54 0.54
C TRP A 212 12.99 -17.53 1.94
N ARG A 213 13.26 -18.70 2.53
CA ARG A 213 13.93 -18.78 3.84
C ARG A 213 15.35 -18.20 3.82
N TYR A 214 16.02 -18.26 2.67
CA TYR A 214 17.31 -17.59 2.48
C TYR A 214 17.15 -16.10 2.20
N LEU A 215 16.17 -15.71 1.38
CA LEU A 215 15.88 -14.29 1.10
C LEU A 215 15.49 -13.51 2.38
N LEU A 216 14.80 -14.20 3.28
CA LEU A 216 14.35 -13.70 4.58
C LEU A 216 15.36 -13.93 5.72
N ASN A 217 16.58 -14.37 5.39
CA ASN A 217 17.69 -14.55 6.35
C ASN A 217 17.31 -15.41 7.58
N LEU A 218 16.70 -16.58 7.37
CA LEU A 218 16.26 -17.42 8.51
C LEU A 218 17.35 -18.31 9.08
N TYR A 219 18.29 -18.71 8.24
CA TYR A 219 19.31 -19.68 8.61
C TYR A 219 20.62 -18.97 8.96
N PRO A 220 21.22 -19.28 10.12
CA PRO A 220 22.61 -18.99 10.37
C PRO A 220 23.50 -19.57 9.28
N ASP A 221 24.65 -18.93 9.06
CA ASP A 221 25.59 -19.37 8.05
C ASP A 221 26.15 -20.76 8.33
N GLY A 222 26.36 -21.52 7.27
CA GLY A 222 26.99 -22.84 7.34
C GLY A 222 26.08 -23.99 7.79
N LEU A 223 24.78 -23.79 8.01
CA LEU A 223 23.90 -24.93 8.30
C LEU A 223 23.78 -25.90 7.10
N SER A 224 24.01 -27.19 7.37
CA SER A 224 23.76 -28.28 6.42
C SER A 224 22.26 -28.45 6.13
N GLY A 225 21.93 -29.25 5.11
CA GLY A 225 20.54 -29.57 4.79
C GLY A 225 19.80 -30.19 5.98
N GLN A 226 20.44 -31.13 6.69
CA GLN A 226 19.87 -31.79 7.85
C GLN A 226 19.70 -30.84 9.04
N GLU A 227 20.71 -30.03 9.35
CA GLU A 227 20.64 -29.04 10.43
C GLU A 227 19.55 -28.00 10.17
N ARG A 228 19.33 -27.57 8.92
CA ARG A 228 18.21 -26.69 8.57
C ARG A 228 16.85 -27.33 8.82
N MET A 229 16.70 -28.63 8.58
CA MET A 229 15.45 -29.34 8.89
C MET A 229 15.21 -29.39 10.40
N ASP A 230 16.24 -29.70 11.18
CA ASP A 230 16.13 -29.80 12.64
C ASP A 230 15.95 -28.43 13.30
N TYR A 231 16.57 -27.39 12.74
CA TYR A 231 16.35 -25.99 13.09
C TYR A 231 14.87 -25.61 12.95
N MET A 232 14.26 -25.90 11.79
CA MET A 232 12.85 -25.57 11.55
C MET A 232 11.90 -26.35 12.46
N LYS A 233 12.19 -27.63 12.75
CA LYS A 233 11.41 -28.41 13.72
C LYS A 233 11.46 -27.79 15.11
N ARG A 234 12.64 -27.35 15.56
CA ARG A 234 12.81 -26.70 16.86
C ARG A 234 12.06 -25.38 16.92
N LYS A 235 12.22 -24.50 15.93
CA LYS A 235 11.52 -23.20 15.86
C LYS A 235 10.00 -23.36 15.73
N THR A 236 9.53 -24.42 15.09
CA THR A 236 8.09 -24.77 15.06
C THR A 236 7.55 -25.07 16.46
N ARG A 237 8.27 -25.87 17.27
CA ARG A 237 7.87 -26.15 18.65
C ARG A 237 7.88 -24.91 19.53
N GLU A 238 8.84 -24.01 19.30
CA GLU A 238 8.92 -22.72 19.96
C GLU A 238 7.70 -21.86 19.63
N TYR A 239 7.33 -21.76 18.35
CA TYR A 239 6.10 -21.09 17.93
C TYR A 239 4.85 -21.68 18.60
N ASP A 240 4.69 -23.01 18.58
CA ASP A 240 3.54 -23.67 19.19
C ASP A 240 3.45 -23.36 20.69
N GLN A 241 4.60 -23.21 21.36
CA GLN A 241 4.65 -22.82 22.76
C GLN A 241 4.23 -21.36 22.95
N LEU A 242 4.74 -20.44 22.14
CA LEU A 242 4.36 -19.03 22.17
C LEU A 242 2.85 -18.83 21.94
N LYS A 243 2.28 -19.60 21.01
CA LYS A 243 0.84 -19.58 20.72
C LYS A 243 0.01 -20.07 21.90
N ARG A 244 0.45 -21.11 22.61
CA ARG A 244 -0.24 -21.62 23.82
C ARG A 244 -0.17 -20.65 25.01
N GLU A 245 0.81 -19.74 25.02
CA GLU A 245 1.09 -18.83 26.14
C GLU A 245 0.40 -17.47 26.02
N TRP A 246 -0.46 -17.22 25.03
CA TRP A 246 -1.09 -15.90 24.84
C TRP A 246 -1.73 -15.34 26.11
N THR A 247 -2.59 -16.13 26.76
CA THR A 247 -3.30 -15.73 27.99
C THR A 247 -2.40 -15.62 29.22
N ALA A 248 -1.20 -16.20 29.18
CA ALA A 248 -0.20 -16.04 30.22
C ALA A 248 0.66 -14.78 30.02
N ARG A 249 0.72 -14.25 28.79
CA ARG A 249 1.56 -13.10 28.41
C ARG A 249 0.84 -11.77 28.46
N VAL A 250 -0.47 -11.75 28.15
CA VAL A 250 -1.29 -10.54 28.11
C VAL A 250 -2.61 -10.76 28.86
N SER A 251 -3.25 -9.66 29.28
CA SER A 251 -4.58 -9.73 29.88
C SER A 251 -5.62 -10.21 28.86
N HIS A 252 -6.78 -10.68 29.35
CA HIS A 252 -7.88 -11.09 28.47
C HIS A 252 -8.36 -9.94 27.59
N GLU A 253 -8.49 -8.74 28.15
CA GLU A 253 -8.94 -7.54 27.44
C GLU A 253 -7.96 -7.15 26.33
N ASP A 254 -6.65 -7.17 26.62
CA ASP A 254 -5.61 -6.88 25.63
C ASP A 254 -5.60 -7.93 24.51
N LEU A 255 -5.78 -9.21 24.85
CA LEU A 255 -5.83 -10.30 23.86
C LEU A 255 -7.00 -10.13 22.89
N GLU A 256 -8.19 -9.85 23.41
CA GLU A 256 -9.38 -9.61 22.58
C GLU A 256 -9.21 -8.37 21.70
N PHE A 257 -8.63 -7.29 22.25
CA PHE A 257 -8.35 -6.07 21.51
C PHE A 257 -7.37 -6.30 20.36
N ILE A 258 -6.22 -6.93 20.64
CA ILE A 258 -5.21 -7.26 19.62
C ILE A 258 -5.81 -8.16 18.54
N ARG A 259 -6.46 -9.26 18.95
CA ARG A 259 -7.05 -10.23 18.02
C ARG A 259 -8.15 -9.59 17.18
N GLY A 260 -8.97 -8.70 17.76
CA GLY A 260 -9.99 -7.96 17.04
C GLY A 260 -9.43 -7.03 15.96
N ASN A 261 -8.31 -6.35 16.24
CA ASN A 261 -7.64 -5.50 15.25
C ASN A 261 -6.98 -6.31 14.12
N VAL A 262 -6.39 -7.45 14.45
CA VAL A 262 -5.87 -8.40 13.46
C VAL A 262 -7.01 -8.90 12.56
N LEU A 263 -8.13 -9.33 13.15
CA LEU A 263 -9.24 -9.93 12.41
C LEU A 263 -9.85 -8.97 11.39
N LYS A 264 -10.04 -7.69 11.77
CA LYS A 264 -10.54 -6.64 10.85
C LYS A 264 -9.72 -6.53 9.56
N ASP A 265 -8.42 -6.72 9.65
CA ASP A 265 -7.53 -6.68 8.50
C ASP A 265 -7.51 -8.00 7.74
N VAL A 266 -7.44 -9.13 8.44
CA VAL A 266 -7.41 -10.47 7.83
C VAL A 266 -8.65 -10.72 6.97
N LEU A 267 -9.85 -10.34 7.43
CA LEU A 267 -11.10 -10.59 6.70
C LEU A 267 -11.15 -9.87 5.35
N ARG A 268 -10.38 -8.80 5.16
CA ARG A 268 -10.26 -8.05 3.90
C ARG A 268 -8.96 -8.31 3.13
N THR A 269 -8.06 -9.18 3.62
CA THR A 269 -6.78 -9.45 2.98
C THR A 269 -6.93 -10.48 1.86
N ASP A 270 -6.56 -10.08 0.64
CA ASP A 270 -6.35 -10.94 -0.53
C ASP A 270 -7.48 -11.96 -0.83
N ARG A 271 -8.74 -11.63 -0.51
CA ARG A 271 -9.91 -12.52 -0.66
C ARG A 271 -10.22 -12.94 -2.11
N ALA A 272 -9.68 -12.20 -3.09
CA ALA A 272 -9.76 -12.59 -4.50
C ALA A 272 -8.80 -13.74 -4.87
N HIS A 273 -7.78 -14.00 -4.04
CA HIS A 273 -6.84 -15.09 -4.26
C HIS A 273 -7.42 -16.42 -3.74
N PRO A 274 -7.33 -17.53 -4.49
CA PRO A 274 -7.96 -18.81 -4.11
C PRO A 274 -7.58 -19.32 -2.71
N TYR A 275 -6.35 -19.06 -2.26
CA TYR A 275 -5.86 -19.47 -0.94
C TYR A 275 -6.64 -18.80 0.23
N TYR A 276 -7.21 -17.61 0.03
CA TYR A 276 -7.99 -16.88 1.04
C TYR A 276 -9.47 -16.71 0.67
N ALA A 277 -9.89 -17.33 -0.44
CA ALA A 277 -11.27 -17.31 -0.89
C ALA A 277 -12.14 -18.23 -0.03
N GLY A 278 -13.46 -18.03 -0.09
CA GLY A 278 -14.43 -18.85 0.64
C GLY A 278 -14.78 -18.31 2.02
N SER A 279 -15.10 -19.21 2.96
CA SER A 279 -15.61 -18.86 4.29
C SER A 279 -14.62 -18.04 5.12
N GLU A 280 -15.15 -17.16 5.97
CA GLU A 280 -14.38 -16.43 6.98
C GLU A 280 -13.75 -17.37 8.02
N ASP A 281 -14.35 -18.55 8.22
CA ASP A 281 -13.85 -19.61 9.08
C ASP A 281 -12.84 -20.55 8.38
N SER A 282 -12.30 -20.15 7.23
CA SER A 282 -11.32 -20.98 6.53
C SER A 282 -10.05 -21.15 7.37
N PRO A 283 -9.39 -22.34 7.30
CA PRO A 283 -8.18 -22.59 8.05
C PRO A 283 -7.05 -21.63 7.67
N HIS A 284 -7.03 -21.11 6.44
CA HIS A 284 -6.03 -20.14 5.98
C HIS A 284 -6.21 -18.76 6.62
N LEU A 285 -7.45 -18.29 6.81
CA LEU A 285 -7.70 -17.03 7.52
C LEU A 285 -7.44 -17.20 9.02
N THR A 286 -7.82 -18.34 9.61
CA THR A 286 -7.48 -18.65 11.01
C THR A 286 -5.97 -18.66 11.22
N ALA A 287 -5.22 -19.30 10.33
CA ALA A 287 -3.76 -19.33 10.40
C ALA A 287 -3.13 -17.93 10.26
N LEU A 288 -3.69 -17.08 9.39
CA LEU A 288 -3.21 -15.69 9.25
C LEU A 288 -3.50 -14.88 10.53
N THR A 289 -4.70 -15.02 11.10
CA THR A 289 -5.07 -14.38 12.37
C THR A 289 -4.16 -14.84 13.50
N ASP A 290 -3.92 -16.14 13.65
CA ASP A 290 -3.13 -16.71 14.75
C ASP A 290 -1.63 -16.39 14.62
N LEU A 291 -1.10 -16.36 13.39
CA LEU A 291 0.26 -15.88 13.11
C LEU A 291 0.44 -14.43 13.58
N LEU A 292 -0.44 -13.53 13.14
CA LEU A 292 -0.34 -12.10 13.45
C LEU A 292 -0.63 -11.82 14.93
N THR A 293 -1.57 -12.54 15.54
CA THR A 293 -1.87 -12.43 16.97
C THR A 293 -0.68 -12.89 17.81
N THR A 294 -0.05 -14.02 17.44
CA THR A 294 1.19 -14.46 18.11
C THR A 294 2.27 -13.40 18.00
N PHE A 295 2.50 -12.85 16.80
CA PHE A 295 3.55 -11.84 16.61
C PHE A 295 3.30 -10.59 17.47
N ALA A 296 2.06 -10.09 17.48
CA ALA A 296 1.70 -8.88 18.21
C ALA A 296 1.91 -9.03 19.72
N ILE A 297 1.64 -10.21 20.27
CA ILE A 297 1.83 -10.53 21.70
C ILE A 297 3.31 -10.74 22.02
N THR A 298 4.06 -11.37 21.13
CA THR A 298 5.48 -11.67 21.37
C THR A 298 6.42 -10.50 21.09
N HIS A 299 5.97 -9.47 20.37
CA HIS A 299 6.73 -8.25 20.04
C HIS A 299 5.97 -7.00 20.50
N PRO A 300 5.79 -6.79 21.82
CA PRO A 300 4.88 -5.78 22.36
C PRO A 300 5.25 -4.34 22.02
N GLN A 301 6.52 -4.06 21.74
CA GLN A 301 7.01 -2.74 21.32
C GLN A 301 6.36 -2.24 20.01
N ILE A 302 5.98 -3.18 19.13
CA ILE A 302 5.40 -2.90 17.81
C ILE A 302 3.94 -3.33 17.80
N SER A 303 3.65 -4.47 18.42
CA SER A 303 2.35 -5.13 18.42
C SER A 303 1.81 -5.30 16.98
N TYR A 304 0.49 -5.28 16.81
CA TYR A 304 -0.15 -5.31 15.51
C TYR A 304 -0.38 -3.90 14.96
N CYS A 305 0.15 -3.63 13.77
CA CYS A 305 -0.14 -2.43 12.99
C CYS A 305 -0.89 -2.78 11.70
N GLN A 306 -1.82 -1.90 11.31
CA GLN A 306 -2.60 -2.08 10.09
C GLN A 306 -1.68 -2.24 8.87
N GLY A 307 -1.94 -3.26 8.06
CA GLY A 307 -1.14 -3.60 6.87
C GLY A 307 -0.09 -4.68 7.10
N MET A 308 0.21 -5.08 8.34
CA MET A 308 1.07 -6.25 8.59
C MET A 308 0.48 -7.54 7.99
N SER A 309 -0.85 -7.64 7.91
CA SER A 309 -1.52 -8.76 7.23
C SER A 309 -1.15 -8.86 5.74
N ASP A 310 -0.88 -7.73 5.07
CA ASP A 310 -0.51 -7.69 3.66
C ASP A 310 0.91 -8.21 3.42
N ILE A 311 1.80 -8.08 4.42
CA ILE A 311 3.14 -8.67 4.40
C ILE A 311 3.08 -10.16 4.76
N ALA A 312 2.27 -10.54 5.76
CA ALA A 312 2.15 -11.93 6.20
C ALA A 312 1.43 -12.83 5.18
N SER A 313 0.45 -12.30 4.46
CA SER A 313 -0.36 -13.01 3.45
C SER A 313 0.47 -13.78 2.40
N PRO A 314 1.36 -13.13 1.61
CA PRO A 314 2.16 -13.85 0.62
C PRO A 314 3.10 -14.90 1.25
N ILE A 315 3.60 -14.63 2.46
CA ILE A 315 4.46 -15.58 3.18
C ILE A 315 3.67 -16.82 3.59
N LEU A 316 2.48 -16.65 4.16
CA LEU A 316 1.63 -17.77 4.56
C LEU A 316 1.16 -18.58 3.36
N ALA A 317 0.74 -17.94 2.27
CA ALA A 317 0.33 -18.63 1.05
C ALA A 317 1.48 -19.44 0.42
N VAL A 318 2.70 -18.90 0.44
CA VAL A 318 3.89 -19.64 -0.05
C VAL A 318 4.26 -20.78 0.88
N MET A 319 4.32 -20.54 2.20
CA MET A 319 4.77 -21.56 3.15
C MET A 319 3.74 -22.66 3.38
N ASP A 320 2.45 -22.31 3.29
CA ASP A 320 1.30 -23.21 3.52
C ASP A 320 1.42 -23.97 4.85
N ASN A 321 1.94 -23.27 5.85
CA ASN A 321 2.15 -23.76 7.20
C ASN A 321 2.32 -22.56 8.14
N GLU A 322 1.46 -22.47 9.15
CA GLU A 322 1.38 -21.34 10.08
C GLU A 322 2.71 -21.07 10.81
N ALA A 323 3.32 -22.10 11.38
CA ALA A 323 4.57 -21.96 12.14
C ALA A 323 5.74 -21.55 11.24
N HIS A 324 5.88 -22.17 10.06
CA HIS A 324 6.91 -21.78 9.09
C HIS A 324 6.70 -20.34 8.62
N ALA A 325 5.45 -19.95 8.35
CA ALA A 325 5.11 -18.60 7.95
C ALA A 325 5.42 -17.59 9.07
N PHE A 326 5.15 -17.92 10.33
CA PHE A 326 5.50 -17.08 11.48
C PHE A 326 7.01 -16.86 11.59
N ILE A 327 7.81 -17.93 11.47
CA ILE A 327 9.29 -17.82 11.52
C ILE A 327 9.80 -16.94 10.36
N CYS A 328 9.24 -17.11 9.16
CA CYS A 328 9.52 -16.25 8.01
C CYS A 328 9.10 -14.79 8.26
N PHE A 329 7.96 -14.60 8.93
CA PHE A 329 7.43 -13.29 9.27
C PHE A 329 8.34 -12.57 10.29
N CYS A 330 8.84 -13.24 11.32
CA CYS A 330 9.87 -12.69 12.20
C CYS A 330 11.14 -12.30 11.43
N GLY A 331 11.58 -13.13 10.49
CA GLY A 331 12.73 -12.82 9.62
C GLY A 331 12.55 -11.54 8.81
N ILE A 332 11.39 -11.35 8.15
CA ILE A 332 11.12 -10.13 7.38
C ILE A 332 10.92 -8.91 8.30
N MET A 333 10.34 -9.11 9.48
CA MET A 333 10.07 -8.02 10.42
C MET A 333 11.35 -7.41 10.99
N LYS A 334 12.46 -8.16 11.13
CA LYS A 334 13.77 -7.55 11.46
C LYS A 334 14.17 -6.39 10.52
N ARG A 335 13.71 -6.42 9.27
CA ARG A 335 13.94 -5.36 8.28
C ARG A 335 12.81 -4.33 8.25
N LEU A 336 11.56 -4.77 8.42
CA LEU A 336 10.38 -3.94 8.18
C LEU A 336 9.78 -3.31 9.44
N GLU A 337 10.18 -3.76 10.62
CA GLU A 337 9.63 -3.30 11.90
C GLU A 337 9.62 -1.78 12.06
N GLY A 338 10.72 -1.12 11.69
CA GLY A 338 10.82 0.33 11.75
C GLY A 338 9.77 1.07 10.91
N ASN A 339 9.20 0.44 9.88
CA ASN A 339 8.13 1.05 9.09
C ASN A 339 6.83 1.16 9.88
N PHE A 340 6.64 0.25 10.84
CA PHE A 340 5.45 0.15 11.68
C PHE A 340 5.65 0.81 13.05
N CYS A 341 6.84 1.32 13.35
CA CYS A 341 7.10 2.06 14.59
C CYS A 341 6.17 3.30 14.70
N PRO A 342 5.50 3.50 15.85
CA PRO A 342 4.58 4.63 16.06
C PRO A 342 5.23 6.01 15.95
N ASP A 343 6.55 6.10 16.09
CA ASP A 343 7.31 7.35 15.97
C ASP A 343 7.42 7.83 14.51
N GLY A 344 7.20 6.95 13.53
CA GLY A 344 7.30 7.25 12.10
C GLY A 344 8.70 7.64 11.63
N SER A 345 9.74 7.40 12.43
CA SER A 345 11.11 7.87 12.15
C SER A 345 11.66 7.27 10.86
N LEU A 346 11.55 5.94 10.70
CA LEU A 346 12.05 5.26 9.51
C LEU A 346 11.24 5.63 8.26
N MET A 347 9.92 5.76 8.38
CA MET A 347 9.07 6.20 7.27
C MET A 347 9.45 7.60 6.80
N SER A 348 9.73 8.52 7.73
CA SER A 348 10.20 9.88 7.41
C SER A 348 11.52 9.87 6.63
N ILE A 349 12.47 9.02 7.02
CA ILE A 349 13.74 8.83 6.28
C ILE A 349 13.47 8.30 4.87
N LYS A 350 12.60 7.28 4.72
CA LYS A 350 12.24 6.73 3.40
C LYS A 350 11.61 7.77 2.49
N PHE A 351 10.70 8.60 3.00
CA PHE A 351 10.15 9.72 2.23
C PHE A 351 11.21 10.74 1.84
N GLN A 352 12.12 11.10 2.75
CA GLN A 352 13.22 12.00 2.42
C GLN A 352 14.08 11.44 1.28
N HIS A 353 14.44 10.15 1.34
CA HIS A 353 15.18 9.50 0.26
C HIS A 353 14.40 9.48 -1.05
N LEU A 354 13.10 9.19 -1.01
CA LEU A 354 12.26 9.20 -2.22
C LEU A 354 12.18 10.61 -2.84
N LYS A 355 12.04 11.66 -2.02
CA LYS A 355 12.09 13.05 -2.50
C LYS A 355 13.42 13.38 -3.16
N LEU A 356 14.54 13.01 -2.54
CA LEU A 356 15.88 13.24 -3.10
C LEU A 356 16.07 12.52 -4.44
N LEU A 357 15.62 11.26 -4.53
CA LEU A 357 15.64 10.50 -5.78
C LEU A 357 14.80 11.15 -6.86
N LEU A 358 13.60 11.65 -6.52
CA LEU A 358 12.72 12.31 -7.47
C LEU A 358 13.28 13.65 -7.95
N GLN A 359 13.82 14.47 -7.03
CA GLN A 359 14.50 15.72 -7.35
C GLN A 359 15.66 15.52 -8.32
N TYR A 360 16.42 14.43 -8.14
CA TYR A 360 17.54 14.11 -9.00
C TYR A 360 17.10 13.53 -10.36
N SER A 361 16.12 12.62 -10.35
CA SER A 361 15.72 11.85 -11.54
C SER A 361 14.79 12.63 -12.47
N ASP A 362 13.87 13.42 -11.91
CA ASP A 362 12.91 14.24 -12.64
C ASP A 362 12.63 15.55 -11.89
N PRO A 363 13.54 16.54 -11.98
CA PRO A 363 13.41 17.81 -11.26
C PRO A 363 12.19 18.63 -11.71
N GLU A 364 11.75 18.49 -12.97
CA GLU A 364 10.57 19.18 -13.49
C GLU A 364 9.29 18.64 -12.84
N PHE A 365 9.15 17.32 -12.76
CA PHE A 365 8.02 16.70 -12.08
C PHE A 365 8.04 16.98 -10.58
N TYR A 366 9.21 16.95 -9.93
CA TYR A 366 9.32 17.35 -8.52
C TYR A 366 8.85 18.81 -8.31
N SER A 367 9.30 19.74 -9.17
CA SER A 367 8.87 21.15 -9.11
C SER A 367 7.36 21.31 -9.30
N TYR A 368 6.77 20.50 -10.19
CA TYR A 368 5.32 20.42 -10.33
C TYR A 368 4.64 19.97 -9.03
N LEU A 369 5.12 18.91 -8.38
CA LEU A 369 4.56 18.44 -7.11
C LEU A 369 4.66 19.50 -6.00
N VAL A 370 5.79 20.22 -5.91
CA VAL A 370 5.95 21.36 -4.99
C VAL A 370 4.91 22.45 -5.30
N SER A 371 4.71 22.79 -6.58
CA SER A 371 3.72 23.81 -6.98
C SER A 371 2.28 23.43 -6.64
N ARG A 372 2.00 22.12 -6.53
CA ARG A 372 0.71 21.57 -6.09
C ARG A 372 0.66 21.29 -4.59
N GLY A 373 1.76 21.51 -3.86
CA GLY A 373 1.89 21.21 -2.43
C GLY A 373 1.69 19.72 -2.13
N ALA A 374 2.18 18.85 -3.02
CA ALA A 374 2.15 17.39 -2.95
C ALA A 374 3.58 16.79 -2.92
N ASP A 375 4.58 17.60 -2.61
CA ASP A 375 6.00 17.22 -2.48
C ASP A 375 6.29 16.42 -1.19
N ASP A 376 5.30 16.28 -0.29
CA ASP A 376 5.34 15.31 0.81
C ASP A 376 5.34 13.85 0.34
N LEU A 377 4.85 13.60 -0.88
CA LEU A 377 4.71 12.28 -1.50
C LEU A 377 3.83 11.32 -0.69
N PHE A 378 2.91 11.79 0.15
CA PHE A 378 2.09 10.90 0.99
C PHE A 378 1.21 9.92 0.20
N PHE A 379 0.94 10.21 -1.07
CA PHE A 379 0.32 9.23 -1.98
C PHE A 379 1.15 7.96 -2.20
N CYS A 380 2.46 7.99 -1.90
CA CYS A 380 3.36 6.84 -1.90
C CYS A 380 3.46 6.13 -0.54
N TYR A 381 2.70 6.53 0.49
CA TYR A 381 2.81 5.95 1.85
C TYR A 381 2.61 4.43 1.85
N ARG A 382 1.55 3.98 1.18
CA ARG A 382 1.24 2.55 1.04
C ARG A 382 2.34 1.78 0.31
N TRP A 383 2.97 2.40 -0.67
CA TRP A 383 4.05 1.81 -1.46
C TRP A 383 5.26 1.49 -0.60
N LEU A 384 5.65 2.45 0.25
CA LEU A 384 6.82 2.32 1.13
C LEU A 384 6.54 1.42 2.34
N LEU A 385 5.34 1.52 2.91
CA LEU A 385 4.95 0.73 4.08
C LEU A 385 4.86 -0.76 3.75
N LEU A 386 4.27 -1.10 2.60
CA LEU A 386 3.93 -2.48 2.22
C LEU A 386 4.85 -3.07 1.14
N GLU A 387 6.03 -2.46 0.92
CA GLU A 387 6.96 -2.82 -0.16
C GLU A 387 6.24 -3.07 -1.51
N LEU A 388 5.35 -2.15 -1.89
CA LEU A 388 4.54 -2.20 -3.13
C LEU A 388 3.56 -3.38 -3.26
N LYS A 389 3.38 -4.26 -2.26
CA LYS A 389 2.49 -5.43 -2.36
C LYS A 389 1.09 -5.12 -2.89
N ARG A 390 0.52 -3.97 -2.51
CA ARG A 390 -0.83 -3.55 -2.94
C ARG A 390 -0.91 -3.00 -4.37
N GLU A 391 0.22 -2.82 -5.03
CA GLU A 391 0.29 -2.27 -6.39
C GLU A 391 0.40 -3.38 -7.46
N PHE A 392 0.47 -4.65 -7.04
CA PHE A 392 0.60 -5.81 -7.91
C PHE A 392 -0.50 -6.84 -7.62
N ALA A 393 -0.90 -7.59 -8.65
CA ALA A 393 -1.69 -8.81 -8.48
C ALA A 393 -0.90 -9.82 -7.62
N PHE A 394 -1.60 -10.77 -6.98
CA PHE A 394 -0.99 -11.64 -5.97
C PHE A 394 0.26 -12.38 -6.49
N ASP A 395 0.15 -13.06 -7.62
CA ASP A 395 1.26 -13.83 -8.21
C ASP A 395 2.42 -12.94 -8.67
N ASP A 396 2.12 -11.77 -9.26
CA ASP A 396 3.13 -10.79 -9.66
C ASP A 396 3.85 -10.21 -8.44
N ALA A 397 3.13 -10.00 -7.34
CA ALA A 397 3.69 -9.53 -6.09
C ALA A 397 4.70 -10.52 -5.51
N LEU A 398 4.48 -11.83 -5.63
CA LEU A 398 5.46 -12.84 -5.17
C LEU A 398 6.80 -12.65 -5.88
N ARG A 399 6.79 -12.48 -7.21
CA ARG A 399 8.01 -12.25 -7.99
C ARG A 399 8.65 -10.89 -7.68
N MET A 400 7.84 -9.84 -7.55
CA MET A 400 8.32 -8.50 -7.18
C MET A 400 9.00 -8.52 -5.81
N LEU A 401 8.43 -9.22 -4.84
CA LEU A 401 9.01 -9.38 -3.50
C LEU A 401 10.33 -10.18 -3.55
N GLU A 402 10.40 -11.26 -4.34
CA GLU A 402 11.64 -12.01 -4.56
C GLU A 402 12.77 -11.11 -5.09
N VAL A 403 12.48 -10.27 -6.08
CA VAL A 403 13.44 -9.31 -6.65
C VAL A 403 13.82 -8.24 -5.63
N THR A 404 12.85 -7.70 -4.90
CA THR A 404 13.08 -6.69 -3.85
C THR A 404 13.96 -7.24 -2.74
N TRP A 405 13.64 -8.42 -2.22
CA TRP A 405 14.37 -9.04 -1.12
C TRP A 405 15.77 -9.50 -1.51
N SER A 406 15.96 -9.96 -2.75
CA SER A 406 17.26 -10.36 -3.28
C SER A 406 18.17 -9.18 -3.66
N SER A 407 17.62 -7.97 -3.80
CA SER A 407 18.42 -6.75 -4.06
C SER A 407 19.28 -6.32 -2.86
N LEU A 408 18.98 -6.85 -1.68
CA LEU A 408 19.72 -6.61 -0.45
C LEU A 408 20.81 -7.66 -0.26
N PRO A 409 21.97 -7.30 0.33
CA PRO A 409 23.00 -8.27 0.66
C PRO A 409 22.47 -9.37 1.60
N PRO A 410 23.03 -10.60 1.57
CA PRO A 410 22.76 -11.58 2.60
C PRO A 410 23.11 -11.01 3.98
N ASP A 411 22.22 -11.23 4.94
CA ASP A 411 22.43 -10.80 6.33
C ASP A 411 21.91 -11.89 7.28
N PRO A 412 22.53 -13.09 7.26
CA PRO A 412 22.11 -14.22 8.07
C PRO A 412 22.31 -13.92 9.57
N PRO A 413 21.44 -14.43 10.45
CA PRO A 413 21.57 -14.21 11.88
C PRO A 413 22.82 -14.90 12.41
N GLU A 414 23.51 -14.25 13.34
CA GLU A 414 24.71 -14.81 13.98
C GLU A 414 24.44 -16.16 14.66
N THR A 415 23.27 -16.28 15.31
CA THR A 415 22.88 -17.48 16.07
C THR A 415 21.55 -18.05 15.61
N GLU A 416 20.49 -17.23 15.57
CA GLU A 416 19.17 -17.62 15.10
C GLU A 416 18.22 -16.42 14.90
N VAL A 417 17.08 -16.68 14.24
CA VAL A 417 15.94 -15.76 14.27
C VAL A 417 15.27 -15.77 15.65
N GLU A 418 15.11 -14.59 16.21
CA GLU A 418 14.37 -14.35 17.45
C GLU A 418 12.87 -14.36 17.15
N LEU A 419 12.12 -15.12 17.96
CA LEU A 419 10.66 -15.21 17.87
C LEU A 419 9.95 -14.33 18.91
N LEU A 420 10.74 -13.68 19.76
CA LEU A 420 10.34 -12.78 20.84
C LEU A 420 11.01 -11.43 20.60
N GLY A 421 10.23 -10.36 20.65
CA GLY A 421 10.75 -9.01 20.66
C GLY A 421 11.25 -8.58 22.04
N PRO A 422 11.89 -7.40 22.13
CA PRO A 422 12.30 -6.82 23.40
C PRO A 422 11.09 -6.61 24.32
N PRO A 423 11.23 -6.82 25.65
CA PRO A 423 10.18 -6.46 26.59
C PRO A 423 9.93 -4.93 26.56
N LEU A 424 8.75 -4.52 27.02
CA LEU A 424 8.46 -3.11 27.30
C LEU A 424 9.32 -2.66 28.48
N ASP A 425 9.99 -1.51 28.38
CA ASP A 425 10.78 -0.98 29.48
C ASP A 425 9.88 -0.65 30.69
N ALA A 426 10.35 -0.94 31.90
CA ALA A 426 9.57 -0.75 33.13
C ALA A 426 9.15 0.72 33.36
N ASP A 427 9.94 1.69 32.90
CA ASP A 427 9.59 3.13 32.95
C ASP A 427 8.51 3.51 31.91
N GLU A 428 8.44 2.76 30.81
CA GLU A 428 7.32 2.85 29.89
C GLU A 428 6.08 2.17 30.45
N THR A 429 6.15 1.18 31.34
CA THR A 429 4.93 0.53 31.88
C THR A 429 4.03 1.47 32.69
N VAL A 430 4.60 2.46 33.41
CA VAL A 430 3.83 3.51 34.11
C VAL A 430 3.22 4.48 33.09
N THR A 431 3.99 4.83 32.08
CA THR A 431 3.57 5.77 31.03
C THR A 431 2.60 5.13 30.03
N TYR A 432 2.69 3.83 29.78
CA TYR A 432 1.80 3.06 28.91
C TYR A 432 0.53 2.72 29.66
N LYS A 433 0.55 2.42 30.97
CA LYS A 433 -0.71 2.25 31.73
C LYS A 433 -1.45 3.58 31.89
N ASP A 434 -0.77 4.69 32.17
CA ASP A 434 -1.43 6.01 32.22
C ASP A 434 -1.83 6.50 30.82
N LYS A 435 -1.02 6.32 29.77
CA LYS A 435 -1.45 6.64 28.40
C LYS A 435 -2.50 5.67 27.88
N THR A 436 -2.51 4.40 28.26
CA THR A 436 -3.54 3.44 27.81
C THR A 436 -4.84 3.62 28.58
N VAL A 437 -4.84 4.23 29.77
CA VAL A 437 -6.08 4.52 30.49
C VAL A 437 -6.58 5.95 30.20
N GLU A 438 -5.70 6.95 30.14
CA GLU A 438 -6.09 8.34 29.80
C GLU A 438 -6.33 8.56 28.30
N THR A 439 -5.69 7.81 27.40
CA THR A 439 -5.94 7.93 25.94
C THR A 439 -7.13 7.08 25.50
N PHE A 440 -7.55 6.06 26.26
CA PHE A 440 -8.65 5.17 25.86
C PHE A 440 -10.01 5.54 26.48
N LEU A 441 -10.02 6.40 27.51
CA LEU A 441 -11.25 6.97 28.07
C LEU A 441 -11.59 8.38 27.53
N ARG A 442 -10.81 8.90 26.58
CA ARG A 442 -11.04 10.21 25.95
C ARG A 442 -11.33 10.07 24.45
N ASP A 443 -12.63 9.94 24.19
CA ASP A 443 -13.39 10.34 23.00
C ASP A 443 -12.68 10.17 21.64
N ASP A 444 -13.10 9.14 20.90
CA ASP A 444 -12.62 8.64 19.58
C ASP A 444 -12.47 9.72 18.48
N LYS A 445 -13.00 10.93 18.70
CA LYS A 445 -12.82 12.11 17.85
C LYS A 445 -11.45 12.79 18.04
N GLU A 446 -10.88 12.82 19.24
CA GLU A 446 -9.61 13.52 19.51
C GLU A 446 -8.38 12.74 19.04
N GLN A 447 -8.41 11.40 19.08
CA GLN A 447 -7.33 10.55 18.54
C GLN A 447 -7.27 10.59 17.02
N LYS A 448 -8.42 10.54 16.32
CA LYS A 448 -8.49 10.72 14.85
C LYS A 448 -7.97 12.11 14.44
N GLU A 449 -8.24 13.14 15.23
CA GLU A 449 -7.75 14.51 15.02
C GLU A 449 -6.23 14.63 15.32
N LYS A 450 -5.72 14.03 16.40
CA LYS A 450 -4.28 14.05 16.75
C LYS A 450 -3.43 13.22 15.78
N GLN A 451 -3.95 12.09 15.29
CA GLN A 451 -3.30 11.28 14.25
C GLN A 451 -3.31 12.04 12.92
N ARG A 452 -4.42 12.69 12.54
CA ARG A 452 -4.48 13.60 11.39
C ARG A 452 -3.53 14.81 11.52
N ARG A 453 -3.42 15.42 12.70
CA ARG A 453 -2.53 16.58 12.97
C ARG A 453 -1.04 16.20 13.05
N ARG A 454 -0.70 14.97 13.44
CA ARG A 454 0.69 14.47 13.42
C ARG A 454 1.15 14.02 12.03
N HIS A 455 0.25 13.49 11.21
CA HIS A 455 0.53 13.13 9.81
C HIS A 455 0.45 14.32 8.84
N MET A 456 -0.03 15.49 9.27
CA MET A 456 -0.08 16.73 8.49
C MET A 456 0.79 17.81 9.13
N LEU A 457 2.11 17.70 9.04
CA LEU A 457 2.99 18.87 9.16
C LEU A 457 3.07 19.55 7.80
N ARG A 458 2.06 20.36 7.48
CA ARG A 458 2.21 21.44 6.51
C ARG A 458 2.67 22.66 7.30
N PRO A 459 3.83 23.27 7.01
CA PRO A 459 4.15 24.56 7.59
C PRO A 459 3.10 25.56 7.10
N SER A 460 2.43 26.22 8.04
CA SER A 460 1.61 27.39 7.74
C SER A 460 2.49 28.42 7.04
N ARG A 461 1.98 28.92 5.91
CA ARG A 461 2.59 29.99 5.12
C ARG A 461 2.56 31.27 5.96
N GLU A 462 3.66 31.63 6.60
CA GLU A 462 3.83 32.97 7.16
C GLU A 462 4.01 33.96 6.00
N GLU A 463 3.06 34.89 5.91
CA GLU A 463 3.14 36.06 5.04
C GLU A 463 4.36 36.89 5.41
N ALA A 464 4.97 37.46 4.38
CA ALA A 464 6.07 38.40 4.52
C ALA A 464 5.65 39.59 5.37
N ASP A 465 6.36 39.86 6.46
CA ASP A 465 6.49 41.23 6.93
C ASP A 465 7.88 41.51 7.51
N ALA A 466 8.33 42.73 7.21
CA ALA A 466 9.71 43.14 7.22
C ALA A 466 10.28 43.49 8.61
N SER A 467 11.60 43.32 8.72
CA SER A 467 12.54 43.99 9.63
C SER A 467 12.47 43.67 11.14
N ARG A 468 13.50 42.94 11.62
CA ARG A 468 14.44 43.48 12.64
C ARG A 468 15.65 42.55 12.85
N ASN A 469 16.83 43.16 12.76
CA ASN A 469 18.14 42.58 13.08
C ASN A 469 18.22 42.09 14.53
N ALA A 470 18.72 40.87 14.74
CA ALA A 470 19.43 40.49 15.96
C ALA A 470 20.38 39.30 15.72
N VAL A 471 21.66 39.63 15.81
CA VAL A 471 22.89 38.82 15.90
C VAL A 471 22.73 37.44 16.55
N ILE A 472 23.18 36.37 15.86
CA ILE A 472 23.46 35.05 16.46
C ILE A 472 24.97 34.79 16.44
N LYS A 473 25.53 34.60 17.63
CA LYS A 473 26.90 34.14 17.89
C LYS A 473 27.08 32.70 17.41
N GLN A 474 28.12 32.47 16.63
CA GLN A 474 28.68 31.14 16.37
C GLN A 474 29.12 30.49 17.69
N LYS A 475 28.73 29.23 17.88
CA LYS A 475 29.46 28.27 18.72
C LYS A 475 29.65 26.99 17.92
N ASP A 476 30.91 26.75 17.60
CA ASP A 476 31.41 25.51 17.02
C ASP A 476 31.12 24.31 17.94
N GLY A 477 30.65 23.22 17.32
CA GLY A 477 30.37 21.94 17.97
C GLY A 477 30.25 20.83 16.92
N GLN A 478 31.41 20.32 16.49
CA GLN A 478 31.67 19.04 15.80
C GLN A 478 30.48 18.32 15.12
N ASN A 479 30.33 18.60 13.82
CA ASN A 479 29.53 17.79 12.90
C ASN A 479 30.40 16.62 12.39
N ARG A 480 30.29 15.43 13.00
CA ARG A 480 30.99 14.20 12.59
C ARG A 480 30.14 13.03 12.04
N PRO A 481 28.79 13.02 11.96
CA PRO A 481 28.08 11.88 11.34
C PRO A 481 28.06 11.93 9.80
N LEU A 482 27.96 13.12 9.20
CA LEU A 482 27.69 13.29 7.75
C LEU A 482 28.83 12.80 6.84
N VAL A 483 30.08 12.89 7.29
CA VAL A 483 31.25 12.48 6.49
C VAL A 483 31.38 10.95 6.45
N VAL A 484 30.99 10.25 7.53
CA VAL A 484 31.01 8.79 7.59
C VAL A 484 29.94 8.20 6.67
N TRP A 485 28.76 8.80 6.61
CA TRP A 485 27.67 8.34 5.73
C TRP A 485 27.95 8.57 4.24
N GLN A 486 28.58 9.70 3.88
CA GLN A 486 29.06 9.90 2.51
C GLN A 486 30.11 8.85 2.13
N GLN A 487 30.98 8.43 3.04
CA GLN A 487 31.94 7.35 2.79
C GLN A 487 31.27 5.98 2.61
N VAL A 488 30.22 5.66 3.38
CA VAL A 488 29.49 4.39 3.24
C VAL A 488 28.74 4.32 1.90
N ILE A 489 28.06 5.40 1.50
CA ILE A 489 27.39 5.49 0.20
C ILE A 489 28.42 5.41 -0.94
N HIS A 490 29.59 6.04 -0.78
CA HIS A 490 30.64 5.98 -1.79
C HIS A 490 31.27 4.57 -1.87
N GLN A 491 31.42 3.87 -0.75
CA GLN A 491 31.87 2.48 -0.71
C GLN A 491 30.86 1.51 -1.33
N GLN A 492 29.56 1.65 -1.05
CA GLN A 492 28.53 0.81 -1.67
C GLN A 492 28.40 1.08 -3.17
N SER A 493 28.50 2.35 -3.60
CA SER A 493 28.53 2.70 -5.02
C SER A 493 29.81 2.22 -5.73
N SER A 494 30.96 2.24 -5.04
CA SER A 494 32.23 1.71 -5.55
C SER A 494 32.22 0.20 -5.67
N PHE A 495 31.62 -0.50 -4.70
CA PHE A 495 31.44 -1.96 -4.72
C PHE A 495 30.52 -2.38 -5.86
N ALA A 496 29.38 -1.70 -6.04
CA ALA A 496 28.48 -1.92 -7.17
C ALA A 496 29.21 -1.70 -8.52
N ARG A 497 30.04 -0.65 -8.64
CA ARG A 497 30.85 -0.39 -9.84
C ARG A 497 31.96 -1.42 -10.06
N GLN A 498 32.59 -1.93 -9.00
CA GLN A 498 33.61 -2.98 -9.11
C GLN A 498 33.03 -4.33 -9.52
N GLN A 499 31.83 -4.67 -9.03
CA GLN A 499 31.11 -5.88 -9.46
C GLN A 499 30.71 -5.79 -10.94
N ILE A 500 30.32 -4.61 -11.42
CA ILE A 500 30.03 -4.36 -12.84
C ILE A 500 31.31 -4.41 -13.71
N SER A 501 32.45 -3.92 -13.19
CA SER A 501 33.74 -3.90 -13.90
C SER A 501 34.36 -5.29 -14.07
N LYS A 502 34.27 -6.16 -13.05
CA LYS A 502 34.79 -7.54 -13.09
C LYS A 502 34.05 -8.46 -14.06
N HIS A 503 32.89 -8.06 -14.59
CA HIS A 503 32.16 -8.78 -15.64
C HIS A 503 32.39 -8.24 -17.06
N ARG A 504 33.17 -7.15 -17.19
CA ARG A 504 33.61 -6.61 -18.48
C ARG A 504 35.06 -6.95 -18.84
N SER A 505 35.77 -7.74 -18.02
CA SER A 505 37.16 -8.18 -18.24
C SER A 505 37.23 -9.65 -18.61
#